data_AF-A0A6I4TQ46-F1
#
_entry.id   AF-A0A6I4TQ46-F1
#
_cell.length_a   1.000
_cell.length_b   1.000
_cell.length_c   1.000
_cell.angle_alpha   90.00
_cell.angle_beta   90.00
_cell.angle_gamma   90.00
#
_symmetry.space_group_name_H-M   'P 1'
#
loop_
_entity.id
_entity.type
_entity.pdbx_description
1 polymer ?
#
loop_
_entity_poly.entity_id
_entity_poly.type
_entity_poly.pdbx_seq_one_letter_code
_entity_poly.pdbx_strand_id
1 'polypeptide(L)'
;MMSVRQIARWIATLSCALLIPLAAQAQEDDGEEGPRVVSEIHSALPLYTFDWEKFWPRSFHEQNRFGCRSRVNFGDWQFTPTNKNMAQPSWLRFRNYGVFHCAGIISYAGERGELDDPQNDFEYGFFAVIDTITIDDADWELWVIQEGTRTGSDYTLMTRKASEERIDSFQILQQICPQDKILEAKNMDVWRTAYCAINSQEDLVSLAREMALLPHAGILTRIPEPEQSNPG
;
A
#
# COMPACT_ATOMS: atom_id res chain seq x y z
N MET A 1 -45.38 -16.10 -74.50
CA MET A 1 -46.72 -16.04 -73.86
C MET A 1 -46.92 -17.31 -73.05
N MET A 2 -46.84 -17.22 -71.72
CA MET A 2 -47.11 -18.29 -70.76
C MET A 2 -47.99 -17.73 -69.63
N SER A 3 -48.72 -18.64 -68.98
CA SER A 3 -50.10 -18.51 -68.51
C SER A 3 -50.28 -18.01 -67.06
N VAL A 4 -51.43 -17.38 -66.84
CA VAL A 4 -51.97 -16.66 -65.66
C VAL A 4 -52.38 -17.59 -64.50
N ARG A 5 -51.63 -18.67 -64.21
CA ARG A 5 -52.05 -19.65 -63.19
C ARG A 5 -50.91 -20.24 -62.35
N GLN A 6 -50.26 -19.40 -61.53
CA GLN A 6 -49.61 -19.81 -60.28
C GLN A 6 -49.79 -18.65 -59.28
N ILE A 7 -50.92 -18.58 -58.56
CA ILE A 7 -51.12 -19.24 -57.25
C ILE A 7 -49.98 -18.79 -56.31
N ALA A 8 -50.17 -17.66 -55.63
CA ALA A 8 -50.68 -17.61 -54.25
C ALA A 8 -49.65 -18.13 -53.23
N ARG A 9 -49.54 -17.40 -52.11
CA ARG A 9 -48.49 -17.44 -51.05
C ARG A 9 -47.35 -16.50 -51.44
N TRP A 10 -47.13 -15.36 -50.80
CA TRP A 10 -46.94 -15.12 -49.37
C TRP A 10 -47.24 -13.64 -49.08
N ILE A 11 -48.44 -13.29 -48.59
CA ILE A 11 -48.74 -12.90 -47.20
C ILE A 11 -47.52 -12.66 -46.30
N ALA A 12 -47.32 -11.37 -46.01
CA ALA A 12 -46.87 -10.76 -44.77
C ALA A 12 -46.32 -11.69 -43.68
N THR A 13 -45.01 -11.61 -43.45
CA THR A 13 -44.40 -11.89 -42.15
C THR A 13 -43.77 -10.60 -41.61
N LEU A 14 -44.64 -9.74 -41.08
CA LEU A 14 -44.33 -8.95 -39.89
C LEU A 14 -44.14 -9.99 -38.77
N SER A 15 -42.92 -10.19 -38.29
CA SER A 15 -42.69 -10.96 -37.07
C SER A 15 -41.76 -10.17 -36.16
N CYS A 16 -42.38 -9.74 -35.08
CA CYS A 16 -41.84 -9.13 -33.87
C CYS A 16 -40.32 -9.24 -33.71
N ALA A 17 -39.65 -8.10 -33.76
CA ALA A 17 -38.44 -7.91 -33.01
C ALA A 17 -38.75 -8.22 -31.54
N LEU A 18 -38.29 -9.39 -31.08
CA LEU A 18 -38.19 -9.74 -29.68
C LEU A 18 -37.28 -8.71 -29.00
N LEU A 19 -37.90 -7.68 -28.42
CA LEU A 19 -37.31 -6.92 -27.33
C LEU A 19 -37.21 -7.90 -26.16
N ILE A 20 -36.09 -8.62 -26.07
CA ILE A 20 -35.69 -9.23 -24.80
C ILE A 20 -35.26 -8.04 -23.95
N PRO A 21 -35.99 -7.66 -22.88
CA PRO A 21 -35.37 -6.85 -21.86
C PRO A 21 -34.24 -7.72 -21.31
N LEU A 22 -32.99 -7.38 -21.64
CA LEU A 22 -31.89 -7.71 -20.76
C LEU A 22 -32.20 -6.97 -19.46
N ALA A 23 -32.97 -7.63 -18.58
CA ALA A 23 -32.87 -7.39 -17.16
C ALA A 23 -31.44 -7.78 -16.82
N ALA A 24 -30.54 -6.79 -16.90
CA ALA A 24 -29.29 -6.82 -16.19
C ALA A 24 -29.68 -6.98 -14.72
N GLN A 25 -29.80 -8.23 -14.28
CA GLN A 25 -29.77 -8.55 -12.88
C GLN A 25 -28.35 -8.20 -12.46
N ALA A 26 -28.20 -6.98 -11.94
CA ALA A 26 -27.14 -6.67 -11.02
C ALA A 26 -27.28 -7.70 -9.90
N GLN A 27 -26.47 -8.74 -10.01
CA GLN A 27 -26.28 -9.70 -8.95
C GLN A 27 -25.60 -8.89 -7.85
N GLU A 28 -26.40 -8.45 -6.87
CA GLU A 28 -25.89 -8.05 -5.56
C GLU A 28 -25.18 -9.29 -5.03
N ASP A 29 -23.87 -9.30 -5.22
CA ASP A 29 -22.95 -10.22 -4.62
C ASP A 29 -22.94 -9.88 -3.13
N ASP A 30 -23.83 -10.53 -2.38
CA ASP A 30 -23.88 -10.52 -0.91
C ASP A 30 -22.66 -11.29 -0.35
N GLY A 31 -21.47 -10.95 -0.86
CA GLY A 31 -20.21 -11.55 -0.48
C GLY A 31 -20.01 -11.35 1.01
N GLU A 32 -19.89 -12.46 1.74
CA GLU A 32 -19.30 -12.53 3.07
C GLU A 32 -18.18 -11.48 3.17
N GLU A 33 -18.44 -10.39 3.92
CA GLU A 33 -17.43 -9.37 4.18
C GLU A 33 -16.32 -10.03 5.00
N GLY A 34 -15.35 -10.63 4.30
CA GLY A 34 -14.06 -10.97 4.88
C GLY A 34 -13.45 -9.73 5.54
N PRO A 35 -12.44 -9.90 6.42
CA PRO A 35 -11.80 -8.79 7.10
C PRO A 35 -11.43 -7.72 6.07
N ARG A 36 -12.01 -6.52 6.22
CA ARG A 36 -11.78 -5.39 5.32
C ARG A 36 -10.28 -5.08 5.33
N VAL A 37 -9.60 -5.39 4.24
CA VAL A 37 -8.25 -4.90 3.97
C VAL A 37 -8.41 -3.42 3.65
N VAL A 38 -8.30 -2.59 4.69
CA VAL A 38 -8.13 -1.16 4.51
C VAL A 38 -6.73 -0.99 3.93
N SER A 39 -6.63 -0.44 2.73
CA SER A 39 -5.39 -0.43 1.95
C SER A 39 -4.26 0.36 2.60
N GLU A 40 -4.59 1.29 3.51
CA GLU A 40 -3.65 2.24 4.09
C GLU A 40 -3.92 2.45 5.59
N ILE A 41 -2.85 2.31 6.39
CA ILE A 41 -2.81 2.81 7.76
C ILE A 41 -2.57 4.32 7.69
N HIS A 42 -3.52 5.10 8.21
CA HIS A 42 -3.48 6.54 8.13
C HIS A 42 -3.52 7.14 9.54
N SER A 43 -2.41 7.76 9.96
CA SER A 43 -2.34 8.41 11.28
C SER A 43 -2.37 9.92 11.15
N ALA A 44 -3.22 10.54 11.96
CA ALA A 44 -3.18 11.96 12.22
C ALA A 44 -1.86 12.43 12.88
N LEU A 45 -0.98 11.52 13.33
CA LEU A 45 0.23 11.81 14.08
C LEU A 45 1.47 11.49 13.23
N PRO A 46 2.43 12.41 12.99
CA PRO A 46 3.72 12.08 12.42
C PRO A 46 4.55 11.30 13.45
N LEU A 47 5.24 10.27 12.99
CA LEU A 47 6.25 9.56 13.79
C LEU A 47 7.44 10.45 14.13
N TYR A 48 7.67 11.48 13.33
CA TYR A 48 8.79 12.38 13.47
C TYR A 48 8.36 13.85 13.39
N THR A 49 8.64 14.62 14.44
CA THR A 49 8.79 16.06 14.34
C THR A 49 10.14 16.44 14.92
N PHE A 50 10.78 17.46 14.35
CA PHE A 50 11.85 18.16 15.05
C PHE A 50 11.30 18.61 16.41
N ASP A 51 12.12 18.61 17.47
CA ASP A 51 11.77 19.10 18.82
C ASP A 51 11.46 20.61 18.83
N TRP A 52 10.52 21.03 18.01
CA TRP A 52 9.89 22.32 18.05
C TRP A 52 8.64 22.11 18.89
N GLU A 53 8.70 22.44 20.17
CA GLU A 53 7.58 22.34 21.14
C GLU A 53 6.25 22.94 20.62
N LYS A 54 6.32 23.76 19.56
CA LYS A 54 5.22 24.48 18.91
C LYS A 54 4.58 23.74 17.73
N PHE A 55 5.14 22.64 17.22
CA PHE A 55 4.54 21.89 16.12
C PHE A 55 3.63 20.78 16.66
N TRP A 56 2.43 20.71 16.09
CA TRP A 56 1.47 19.65 16.31
C TRP A 56 1.27 18.91 15.00
N PRO A 57 1.27 17.56 15.01
CA PRO A 57 1.39 16.70 16.18
C PRO A 57 2.85 16.50 16.61
N ARG A 58 3.08 16.10 17.87
CA ARG A 58 4.43 16.04 18.48
C ARG A 58 5.16 14.75 18.14
N SER A 59 6.49 14.80 18.15
CA SER A 59 7.39 13.65 18.03
C SER A 59 7.10 12.59 19.09
N PHE A 60 7.13 11.32 18.68
CA PHE A 60 7.11 10.18 19.60
C PHE A 60 8.54 9.92 20.12
N HIS A 61 9.01 10.77 21.03
CA HIS A 61 10.34 10.65 21.61
C HIS A 61 10.30 10.04 23.02
N GLU A 62 9.67 8.88 23.21
CA GLU A 62 9.78 8.14 24.48
C GLU A 62 10.94 7.12 24.46
N GLN A 63 11.84 7.28 25.44
CA GLN A 63 12.74 6.24 25.97
C GLN A 63 13.55 5.42 24.94
N ASN A 64 14.06 6.05 23.86
CA ASN A 64 14.90 5.38 22.84
C ASN A 64 14.25 4.20 22.10
N ARG A 65 12.93 4.01 22.19
CA ARG A 65 12.26 2.85 21.56
C ARG A 65 12.00 3.08 20.08
N PHE A 66 11.71 4.32 19.69
CA PHE A 66 11.52 4.71 18.29
C PHE A 66 12.75 5.45 17.82
N GLY A 67 13.28 5.05 16.66
CA GLY A 67 14.55 5.58 16.19
C GLY A 67 14.63 5.67 14.68
N CYS A 68 14.86 6.88 14.19
CA CYS A 68 15.46 7.15 12.88
C CYS A 68 16.77 6.35 12.76
N ARG A 69 16.90 5.54 11.71
CA ARG A 69 18.08 4.69 11.47
C ARG A 69 18.50 4.77 10.00
N SER A 70 19.74 5.19 9.75
CA SER A 70 20.32 5.27 8.39
C SER A 70 20.88 3.92 7.91
N ARG A 71 20.10 2.83 8.03
CA ARG A 71 20.52 1.49 7.57
C ARG A 71 19.89 1.07 6.24
N VAL A 72 18.79 1.72 5.85
CA VAL A 72 18.11 1.45 4.57
C VAL A 72 18.97 1.96 3.42
N ASN A 73 19.24 1.09 2.45
CA ASN A 73 19.96 1.48 1.25
C ASN A 73 19.06 2.25 0.29
N PHE A 74 19.61 3.31 -0.31
CA PHE A 74 18.95 4.06 -1.38
C PHE A 74 19.07 3.33 -2.73
N GLY A 75 18.17 3.64 -3.66
CA GLY A 75 18.07 3.04 -4.98
C GLY A 75 16.67 2.52 -5.30
N ASP A 76 16.59 1.62 -6.28
CA ASP A 76 15.34 1.00 -6.71
C ASP A 76 15.02 -0.21 -5.86
N TRP A 77 13.76 -0.34 -5.47
CA TRP A 77 13.22 -1.45 -4.71
C TRP A 77 12.02 -2.02 -5.44
N GLN A 78 11.88 -3.34 -5.41
CA GLN A 78 10.75 -4.04 -5.98
C GLN A 78 9.90 -4.63 -4.86
N PHE A 79 8.63 -4.28 -4.84
CA PHE A 79 7.63 -4.97 -4.04
C PHE A 79 7.13 -6.19 -4.81
N THR A 80 7.23 -7.37 -4.19
CA THR A 80 6.71 -8.63 -4.71
C THR A 80 5.65 -9.17 -3.75
N PRO A 81 4.36 -9.17 -4.12
CA PRO A 81 3.30 -9.64 -3.24
C PRO A 81 3.35 -11.16 -3.05
N THR A 82 3.07 -11.61 -1.83
CA THR A 82 2.92 -13.04 -1.51
C THR A 82 1.69 -13.62 -2.22
N ASN A 83 0.63 -12.82 -2.37
CA ASN A 83 -0.60 -13.19 -3.07
C ASN A 83 -0.92 -12.17 -4.17
N LYS A 84 -0.83 -12.62 -5.43
CA LYS A 84 -1.10 -11.79 -6.63
C LYS A 84 -2.55 -11.34 -6.78
N ASN A 85 -3.48 -11.97 -6.05
CA ASN A 85 -4.89 -11.55 -6.05
C ASN A 85 -5.13 -10.36 -5.12
N MET A 86 -4.22 -10.08 -4.17
CA MET A 86 -4.37 -8.99 -3.21
C MET A 86 -3.64 -7.72 -3.64
N ALA A 87 -2.51 -7.85 -4.34
CA ALA A 87 -1.74 -6.71 -4.84
C ALA A 87 -0.97 -7.08 -6.12
N GLN A 88 -0.63 -6.06 -6.91
CA GLN A 88 0.26 -6.20 -8.05
C GLN A 88 1.71 -5.90 -7.62
N PRO A 89 2.71 -6.50 -8.28
CA PRO A 89 4.09 -6.05 -8.14
C PRO A 89 4.22 -4.57 -8.47
N SER A 90 5.05 -3.86 -7.73
CA SER A 90 5.31 -2.44 -7.93
C SER A 90 6.76 -2.10 -7.64
N TRP A 91 7.16 -0.91 -8.06
CA TRP A 91 8.51 -0.38 -7.90
C TRP A 91 8.48 0.86 -7.03
N LEU A 92 9.47 0.94 -6.14
CA LEU A 92 9.73 2.09 -5.31
C LEU A 92 11.14 2.60 -5.59
N ARG A 93 11.35 3.90 -5.50
CA ARG A 93 12.70 4.48 -5.47
C ARG A 93 12.90 5.27 -4.20
N PHE A 94 13.92 4.91 -3.44
CA PHE A 94 14.35 5.66 -2.28
C PHE A 94 15.56 6.50 -2.65
N ARG A 95 15.43 7.82 -2.59
CA ARG A 95 16.55 8.76 -2.73
C ARG A 95 16.83 9.44 -1.40
N ASN A 96 18.10 9.75 -1.16
CA ASN A 96 18.48 10.49 0.03
C ASN A 96 17.91 11.91 -0.03
N TYR A 97 17.14 12.31 0.98
CA TYR A 97 16.63 13.68 1.08
C TYR A 97 17.75 14.71 1.35
N GLY A 98 18.86 14.28 1.95
CA GLY A 98 20.07 15.11 2.14
C GLY A 98 20.06 16.01 3.38
N VAL A 99 18.90 16.20 4.03
CA VAL A 99 18.78 17.00 5.26
C VAL A 99 18.78 16.13 6.52
N PHE A 100 18.12 14.96 6.47
CA PHE A 100 18.04 14.00 7.58
C PHE A 100 18.42 12.61 7.08
N HIS A 101 19.27 11.92 7.82
CA HIS A 101 19.88 10.66 7.37
C HIS A 101 18.92 9.47 7.27
N CYS A 102 17.70 9.58 7.80
CA CYS A 102 16.63 8.60 7.65
C CYS A 102 15.43 9.14 6.86
N ALA A 103 15.50 10.39 6.38
CA ALA A 103 14.49 10.92 5.49
C ALA A 103 14.83 10.50 4.05
N GLY A 104 13.81 10.03 3.35
CA GLY A 104 13.88 9.66 1.95
C GLY A 104 12.92 10.49 1.11
N ILE A 105 13.27 10.66 -0.16
CA ILE A 105 12.29 10.92 -1.21
C ILE A 105 11.87 9.54 -1.73
N ILE A 106 10.57 9.28 -1.72
CA ILE A 106 9.97 8.00 -2.08
C ILE A 106 9.12 8.21 -3.32
N SER A 107 9.45 7.52 -4.40
CA SER A 107 8.66 7.52 -5.64
C SER A 107 8.10 6.14 -5.92
N TYR A 108 6.95 6.08 -6.58
CA TYR A 108 6.24 4.86 -6.91
C TYR A 108 6.06 4.70 -8.41
N ALA A 109 6.06 3.46 -8.88
CA ALA A 109 5.72 3.12 -10.26
C ALA A 109 5.19 1.68 -10.39
N GLY A 110 4.41 1.43 -11.44
CA GLY A 110 4.06 0.07 -11.83
C GLY A 110 5.24 -0.67 -12.45
N GLU A 111 6.07 0.06 -13.21
CA GLU A 111 7.25 -0.47 -13.87
C GLU A 111 8.54 0.25 -13.45
N ARG A 112 9.67 -0.47 -13.41
CA ARG A 112 10.96 0.11 -13.00
C ARG A 112 11.35 1.33 -13.83
N GLY A 113 11.15 1.25 -15.15
CA GLY A 113 11.55 2.31 -16.08
C GLY A 113 10.79 3.62 -15.91
N GLU A 114 9.62 3.58 -15.25
CA GLU A 114 8.81 4.76 -14.99
C GLU A 114 9.30 5.52 -13.76
N LEU A 115 10.14 4.94 -12.88
CA LEU A 115 10.69 5.63 -11.70
C LEU A 115 11.53 6.89 -12.02
N ASP A 116 11.89 7.09 -13.28
CA ASP A 116 12.61 8.26 -13.79
C ASP A 116 11.70 9.30 -14.45
N ASP A 117 10.40 9.03 -14.59
CA ASP A 117 9.45 9.98 -15.16
C ASP A 117 9.36 11.21 -14.24
N PRO A 118 9.70 12.42 -14.73
CA PRO A 118 9.57 13.65 -13.95
C PRO A 118 8.13 13.97 -13.54
N GLN A 119 7.13 13.29 -14.14
CA GLN A 119 5.72 13.40 -13.78
C GLN A 119 5.32 12.44 -12.66
N ASN A 120 6.17 11.48 -12.28
CA ASN A 120 5.83 10.61 -11.16
C ASN A 120 5.86 11.40 -9.86
N ASP A 121 4.75 11.31 -9.14
CA ASP A 121 4.64 11.87 -7.80
C ASP A 121 5.68 11.23 -6.87
N PHE A 122 6.14 12.02 -5.92
CA PHE A 122 7.02 11.57 -4.86
C PHE A 122 6.52 12.11 -3.54
N GLU A 123 6.79 11.34 -2.48
CA GLU A 123 6.54 11.76 -1.12
C GLU A 123 7.85 11.88 -0.35
N TYR A 124 7.88 12.82 0.60
CA TYR A 124 8.92 12.81 1.62
C TYR A 124 8.50 11.84 2.71
N GLY A 125 9.40 10.95 3.11
CA GLY A 125 9.10 9.96 4.13
C GLY A 125 10.25 9.68 5.07
N PHE A 126 9.96 8.91 6.11
CA PHE A 126 10.92 8.53 7.15
C PHE A 126 10.92 7.03 7.38
N PHE A 127 12.12 6.47 7.51
CA PHE A 127 12.31 5.09 7.96
C PHE A 127 12.58 5.07 9.47
N ALA A 128 11.71 4.39 10.21
CA ALA A 128 11.86 4.26 11.65
C ALA A 128 11.82 2.79 12.08
N VAL A 129 12.74 2.41 12.97
CA VAL A 129 12.54 1.23 13.82
C VAL A 129 11.59 1.63 14.92
N ILE A 130 10.52 0.87 15.10
CA ILE A 130 9.49 1.13 16.11
C ILE A 130 9.56 0.16 17.29
N ASP A 131 10.04 -1.07 17.07
CA ASP A 131 10.18 -2.04 18.15
C ASP A 131 11.06 -3.23 17.75
N THR A 132 11.26 -4.17 18.66
CA THR A 132 11.87 -5.48 18.39
C THR A 132 11.01 -6.57 19.01
N ILE A 133 10.84 -7.68 18.30
CA ILE A 133 10.10 -8.85 18.76
C ILE A 133 10.90 -10.13 18.52
N THR A 134 10.61 -11.17 19.29
CA THR A 134 11.20 -12.49 19.07
C THR A 134 10.16 -13.42 18.43
N ILE A 135 10.49 -14.01 17.29
CA ILE A 135 9.68 -15.00 16.57
C ILE A 135 10.58 -16.20 16.28
N ASP A 136 10.16 -17.41 16.69
CA ASP A 136 10.91 -18.66 16.52
C ASP A 136 12.39 -18.55 16.97
N ASP A 137 12.61 -18.07 18.19
CA ASP A 137 13.93 -17.86 18.82
C ASP A 137 14.87 -16.91 18.07
N ALA A 138 14.35 -16.12 17.12
CA ALA A 138 15.09 -15.07 16.42
C ALA A 138 14.51 -13.70 16.73
N ASP A 139 15.38 -12.70 16.90
CA ASP A 139 14.96 -11.31 17.03
C ASP A 139 14.67 -10.70 15.66
N TRP A 140 13.56 -9.97 15.59
CA TRP A 140 13.06 -9.26 14.43
C TRP A 140 12.85 -7.79 14.79
N GLU A 141 13.29 -6.91 13.89
CA GLU A 141 13.04 -5.49 14.00
C GLU A 141 11.70 -5.16 13.34
N LEU A 142 10.85 -4.43 14.06
CA LEU A 142 9.65 -3.84 13.50
C LEU A 142 9.98 -2.44 12.97
N TRP A 143 9.66 -2.23 11.71
CA TRP A 143 9.95 -1.02 10.96
C TRP A 143 8.68 -0.42 10.42
N VAL A 144 8.76 0.88 10.13
CA VAL A 144 7.70 1.60 9.42
C VAL A 144 8.32 2.61 8.46
N ILE A 145 7.69 2.72 7.28
CA ILE A 145 7.85 3.88 6.40
C ILE A 145 6.68 4.80 6.69
N GLN A 146 6.98 6.02 7.16
CA GLN A 146 6.01 7.11 7.14
C GLN A 146 6.12 7.83 5.80
N GLU A 147 5.00 8.06 5.14
CA GLU A 147 4.92 8.80 3.89
C GLU A 147 4.13 10.08 4.11
N GLY A 148 4.66 11.17 3.57
CA GLY A 148 4.21 12.51 3.91
C GLY A 148 4.75 13.00 5.26
N THR A 149 4.59 14.30 5.47
CA THR A 149 5.10 15.02 6.66
C THR A 149 4.00 15.74 7.43
N ARG A 150 2.73 15.51 7.05
CA ARG A 150 1.55 16.19 7.59
C ARG A 150 0.73 15.21 8.42
N THR A 151 -0.14 15.74 9.28
CA THR A 151 -1.24 14.96 9.89
C THR A 151 -2.00 14.24 8.79
N GLY A 152 -2.17 12.93 8.94
CA GLY A 152 -2.70 12.07 7.90
C GLY A 152 -1.59 11.54 7.00
N SER A 153 -0.51 11.05 7.59
CA SER A 153 0.54 10.33 6.87
C SER A 153 0.10 8.89 6.67
N ASP A 154 0.59 8.30 5.58
CA ASP A 154 0.42 6.88 5.31
C ASP A 154 1.59 6.08 5.89
N TYR A 155 1.28 4.87 6.36
CA TYR A 155 2.22 4.03 7.07
C TYR A 155 2.33 2.66 6.41
N THR A 156 3.54 2.33 5.96
CA THR A 156 3.87 0.98 5.52
C THR A 156 4.61 0.24 6.62
N LEU A 157 3.97 -0.78 7.20
CA LEU A 157 4.55 -1.64 8.23
C LEU A 157 5.47 -2.70 7.61
N MET A 158 6.64 -2.88 8.22
CA MET A 158 7.68 -3.78 7.71
C MET A 158 8.34 -4.53 8.85
N THR A 159 8.91 -5.69 8.54
CA THR A 159 9.77 -6.43 9.47
C THR A 159 10.99 -6.99 8.75
N ARG A 160 12.04 -7.23 9.53
CA ARG A 160 13.21 -8.00 9.10
C ARG A 160 13.87 -8.65 10.30
N LYS A 161 14.66 -9.69 10.07
CA LYS A 161 15.54 -10.24 11.11
C LYS A 161 16.53 -9.18 11.58
N ALA A 162 16.72 -9.07 12.89
CA ALA A 162 17.63 -8.10 13.49
C ALA A 162 19.07 -8.35 13.07
N SER A 163 19.75 -7.28 12.62
CA SER A 163 21.16 -7.29 12.24
C SER A 163 21.66 -5.87 12.03
N GLU A 164 22.91 -5.59 12.40
CA GLU A 164 23.57 -4.29 12.24
C GLU A 164 23.93 -3.95 10.77
N GLU A 165 23.75 -4.90 9.85
CA GLU A 165 24.06 -4.72 8.43
C GLU A 165 23.14 -3.69 7.74
N ARG A 166 23.59 -3.24 6.57
CA ARG A 166 22.76 -2.47 5.64
C ARG A 166 21.55 -3.30 5.22
N ILE A 167 20.43 -2.62 4.99
CA ILE A 167 19.16 -3.27 4.69
C ILE A 167 18.89 -3.20 3.19
N ASP A 168 18.75 -4.38 2.59
CA ASP A 168 18.40 -4.58 1.18
C ASP A 168 17.09 -5.38 1.01
N SER A 169 16.43 -5.78 2.10
CA SER A 169 15.14 -6.47 2.04
C SER A 169 14.31 -6.26 3.31
N PHE A 170 12.99 -6.17 3.12
CA PHE A 170 11.98 -6.18 4.16
C PHE A 170 10.87 -7.17 3.81
N GLN A 171 10.27 -7.77 4.83
CA GLN A 171 8.95 -8.37 4.72
C GLN A 171 7.92 -7.26 4.99
N ILE A 172 7.02 -7.03 4.03
CA ILE A 172 5.92 -6.08 4.19
C ILE A 172 4.83 -6.76 5.00
N LEU A 173 4.48 -6.16 6.14
CA LEU A 173 3.46 -6.72 7.03
C LEU A 173 2.06 -6.51 6.43
N GLN A 174 1.12 -7.34 6.86
CA GLN A 174 -0.30 -7.10 6.58
C GLN A 174 -0.74 -5.76 7.20
N GLN A 175 -1.77 -5.14 6.64
CA GLN A 175 -2.38 -3.91 7.17
C GLN A 175 -3.84 -4.15 7.56
N ILE A 176 -4.08 -5.19 8.36
CA ILE A 176 -5.44 -5.51 8.81
C ILE A 176 -5.79 -4.60 9.98
N CYS A 177 -6.70 -3.66 9.76
CA CYS A 177 -7.10 -2.72 10.79
C CYS A 177 -8.05 -3.37 11.82
N PRO A 178 -7.81 -3.21 13.13
CA PRO A 178 -8.77 -3.56 14.15
C PRO A 178 -10.10 -2.81 13.94
N GLN A 179 -11.23 -3.49 14.10
CA GLN A 179 -12.55 -2.93 13.79
C GLN A 179 -12.88 -1.65 14.58
N ASP A 180 -12.41 -1.55 15.82
CA ASP A 180 -12.58 -0.38 16.69
C ASP A 180 -11.66 0.80 16.31
N LYS A 181 -10.69 0.57 15.43
CA LYS A 181 -9.76 1.59 14.91
C LYS A 181 -10.14 2.06 13.50
N ILE A 182 -11.14 1.46 12.87
CA ILE A 182 -11.63 1.91 11.56
C ILE A 182 -12.47 3.17 11.76
N LEU A 183 -12.05 4.27 11.14
CA LEU A 183 -12.85 5.49 11.04
C LEU A 183 -13.43 5.58 9.64
N GLU A 184 -14.75 5.74 9.54
CA GLU A 184 -15.48 5.82 8.28
C GLU A 184 -16.53 6.93 8.38
N ALA A 185 -16.64 7.76 7.35
CA ALA A 185 -17.66 8.78 7.29
C ALA A 185 -19.00 8.15 6.89
N LYS A 186 -20.03 8.36 7.72
CA LYS A 186 -21.36 7.82 7.48
C LYS A 186 -22.08 8.58 6.36
N ASN A 187 -22.90 7.88 5.59
CA ASN A 187 -23.76 8.43 4.53
C ASN A 187 -23.02 9.01 3.32
N MET A 188 -21.81 8.53 3.02
CA MET A 188 -21.14 8.73 1.73
C MET A 188 -20.93 7.36 1.09
N ASP A 189 -21.82 6.99 0.18
CA ASP A 189 -21.83 5.70 -0.55
C ASP A 189 -20.92 5.72 -1.79
N VAL A 190 -20.70 6.90 -2.39
CA VAL A 190 -19.87 7.03 -3.61
C VAL A 190 -18.37 7.01 -3.32
N TRP A 191 -17.94 7.46 -2.14
CA TRP A 191 -16.53 7.61 -1.80
C TRP A 191 -16.12 6.69 -0.66
N ARG A 192 -15.05 5.92 -0.86
CA ARG A 192 -14.41 5.16 0.22
C ARG A 192 -13.74 6.16 1.15
N THR A 193 -14.21 6.19 2.40
CA THR A 193 -13.68 7.07 3.45
C THR A 193 -13.17 6.32 4.66
N ALA A 194 -13.27 4.99 4.65
CA ALA A 194 -12.75 4.14 5.71
C ALA A 194 -11.23 4.16 5.70
N TYR A 195 -10.62 4.49 6.84
CA TYR A 195 -9.18 4.39 7.06
C TYR A 195 -8.88 3.84 8.45
N CYS A 196 -7.67 3.29 8.62
CA CYS A 196 -7.23 2.78 9.91
C CYS A 196 -6.61 3.88 10.77
N ALA A 197 -7.29 4.29 11.83
CA ALA A 197 -6.85 5.37 12.70
C ALA A 197 -5.93 4.85 13.82
N ILE A 198 -4.64 5.11 13.65
CA ILE A 198 -3.63 4.83 14.67
C ILE A 198 -3.31 6.12 15.40
N ASN A 199 -3.76 6.24 16.65
CA ASN A 199 -3.72 7.50 17.40
C ASN A 199 -2.68 7.50 18.53
N SER A 200 -1.83 6.48 18.60
CA SER A 200 -0.76 6.42 19.60
C SER A 200 0.40 5.53 19.14
N GLN A 201 1.54 5.67 19.81
CA GLN A 201 2.70 4.81 19.62
C GLN A 201 2.40 3.36 19.99
N GLU A 202 1.69 3.17 21.10
CA GLU A 202 1.28 1.86 21.59
C GLU A 202 0.37 1.16 20.58
N ASP A 203 -0.59 1.88 20.00
CA ASP A 203 -1.45 1.34 18.94
C ASP A 203 -0.63 0.90 17.71
N LEU A 204 0.34 1.72 17.26
CA LEU A 204 1.18 1.38 16.12
C LEU A 204 2.05 0.15 16.39
N VAL A 205 2.67 0.08 17.57
CA VAL A 205 3.48 -1.07 17.97
C VAL A 205 2.61 -2.31 18.11
N SER A 206 1.44 -2.21 18.76
CA SER A 206 0.52 -3.35 18.89
C SER A 206 0.12 -3.88 17.54
N LEU A 207 -0.30 -2.99 16.62
CA LEU A 207 -0.65 -3.37 15.26
C LEU A 207 0.54 -4.04 14.55
N ALA A 208 1.73 -3.44 14.59
CA ALA A 208 2.92 -4.00 13.95
C ALA A 208 3.30 -5.39 14.52
N ARG A 209 3.18 -5.58 15.83
CA ARG A 209 3.42 -6.87 16.49
C ARG A 209 2.42 -7.93 16.05
N GLU A 210 1.13 -7.58 16.04
CA GLU A 210 0.07 -8.49 15.60
C GLU A 210 0.25 -8.88 14.13
N MET A 211 0.53 -7.91 13.26
CA MET A 211 0.72 -8.17 11.83
C MET A 211 2.02 -8.94 11.54
N ALA A 212 3.04 -8.83 12.38
CA ALA A 212 4.27 -9.61 12.26
C ALA A 212 4.11 -11.10 12.58
N LEU A 213 3.03 -11.49 13.26
CA LEU A 213 2.68 -12.89 13.51
C LEU A 213 1.86 -13.52 12.36
N LEU A 214 1.45 -12.71 11.38
CA LEU A 214 0.70 -13.17 10.21
C LEU A 214 1.65 -13.39 9.02
N PRO A 215 1.24 -14.17 8.01
CA PRO A 215 1.98 -14.23 6.75
C PRO A 215 2.13 -12.83 6.15
N HIS A 216 3.36 -12.43 5.80
CA HIS A 216 3.65 -11.12 5.22
C HIS A 216 2.89 -10.90 3.89
N ALA A 217 2.51 -9.65 3.63
CA ALA A 217 1.80 -9.23 2.42
C ALA A 217 2.68 -9.34 1.17
N GLY A 218 3.99 -9.17 1.33
CA GLY A 218 4.97 -9.35 0.28
C GLY A 218 6.38 -9.08 0.78
N ILE A 219 7.31 -9.05 -0.16
CA ILE A 219 8.72 -8.77 0.10
C ILE A 219 9.10 -7.52 -0.69
N LEU A 220 9.72 -6.57 -0.02
CA LEU A 220 10.33 -5.40 -0.64
C LEU A 220 11.84 -5.62 -0.70
N THR A 221 12.40 -5.72 -1.91
CA THR A 221 13.82 -6.05 -2.11
C THR A 221 14.51 -4.99 -2.95
N ARG A 222 15.68 -4.53 -2.52
CA ARG A 222 16.50 -3.60 -3.28
C ARG A 222 17.08 -4.29 -4.50
N ILE A 223 16.95 -3.66 -5.65
CA ILE A 223 17.55 -4.12 -6.90
C ILE A 223 18.80 -3.26 -7.16
N PRO A 224 20.01 -3.85 -7.12
CA PRO A 224 21.22 -3.11 -7.44
C PRO A 224 21.11 -2.47 -8.83
N GLU A 225 21.61 -1.24 -8.95
CA GLU A 225 21.90 -0.72 -10.29
C GLU A 225 23.02 -1.58 -10.89
N PRO A 226 22.94 -1.91 -12.19
CA PRO A 226 24.06 -2.54 -12.86
C PRO A 226 25.28 -1.64 -12.67
N GLU A 227 26.42 -2.20 -12.24
CA GLU A 227 27.67 -1.47 -12.18
C GLU A 227 27.87 -0.78 -13.53
N GLN A 228 27.80 0.55 -13.54
CA GLN A 228 28.19 1.31 -14.71
C GLN A 228 29.68 1.03 -14.88
N SER A 229 30.02 0.13 -15.80
CA SER A 229 31.40 -0.11 -16.20
C SER A 229 31.94 1.23 -16.64
N ASN A 230 32.75 1.88 -15.80
CA ASN A 230 33.47 3.09 -16.18
C ASN A 230 34.22 2.76 -17.48
N PRO A 231 33.89 3.41 -18.61
CA PRO A 231 34.76 3.32 -19.77
C PRO A 231 36.05 4.02 -19.36
N GLY A 232 37.08 3.22 -19.05
CA GLY A 232 38.42 3.70 -18.74
C GLY A 232 39.07 4.41 -19.93
#